data_AF-A0A259HE10-F1
#
_entry.id   AF-A0A259HE10-F1
#
_cell.length_a   1.000
_cell.length_b   1.000
_cell.length_c   1.000
_cell.angle_alpha   90.00
_cell.angle_beta   90.00
_cell.angle_gamma   90.00
#
_symmetry.space_group_name_H-M   'P 1'
#
loop_
_entity.id
_entity.type
_entity.pdbx_description
1 polymer ?
#
loop_
_entity_poly.entity_id
_entity_poly.type
_entity_poly.pdbx_seq_one_letter_code
_entity_poly.pdbx_strand_id
1 'polypeptide(L)'
;MKTFKHYANMALFSSLFMMTFFMGGCGSSSCEDTTRPAVVLGAPSITSTIPTNGAINVPLATLISATFSEEINPDSVNAGTFTVTDANGEPVPGMVSYGNNNTVMIFTPEITLGYNTTYTATITPDVTDMDGNALDISNGLNVWSFTTINEADVVPPTVNTPPIVISTIPADGATNVPLNRTVSALLSKTVDGTTVDNTTFTLHNDTLNSNVSGVVSYLDRTVYFNPNGDLNASTTYTATITTGVKDTDGLYLNDSNGLNVWSFTTGTDTAVGPDPVNLGKAGDFVILSESGITNVPTSAITGNIGSSPITAAAMIDVTCSEMAVGSFIHGVDAAYTGSPSCFVAYSTLVSPAVFDMEAAYVDAAGRTTPAPTTELGAGDISGLNIAPGLYKWSSGVLITGAGVTLTGGANDVWIFQISGNLTVMSNAIITLAGTAQAKNVFWQVAGANTTIGTGAQFKGIVLGANLIAVQTGASVDGRLLSKKEVTLQKNRITQPAL
;
A
#
# COMPACT_ATOMS: atom_id res chain seq x y z
N MET A 1 9.22 43.12 -38.67
CA MET A 1 8.07 43.72 -39.37
C MET A 1 7.90 43.00 -40.70
N LYS A 2 6.81 42.22 -40.84
CA LYS A 2 6.16 41.70 -42.08
C LYS A 2 7.05 41.04 -43.15
N THR A 3 7.11 39.69 -43.20
CA THR A 3 6.33 38.78 -44.09
C THR A 3 6.62 38.94 -45.58
N PHE A 4 6.94 37.85 -46.31
CA PHE A 4 6.01 37.29 -47.33
C PHE A 4 6.46 35.90 -47.85
N LYS A 5 5.46 35.03 -48.03
CA LYS A 5 5.49 33.62 -48.44
C LYS A 5 5.52 33.45 -49.98
N HIS A 6 6.02 32.27 -50.38
CA HIS A 6 5.72 31.37 -51.53
C HIS A 6 4.85 31.84 -52.71
N TYR A 7 5.22 31.39 -53.93
CA TYR A 7 4.43 30.67 -54.96
C TYR A 7 5.45 30.19 -56.04
N ALA A 8 5.67 28.90 -56.37
CA ALA A 8 4.87 27.85 -57.03
C ALA A 8 4.70 27.98 -58.56
N ASN A 9 5.29 27.01 -59.28
CA ASN A 9 4.96 26.40 -60.59
C ASN A 9 4.95 27.21 -61.91
N MET A 10 5.76 26.78 -62.91
CA MET A 10 5.27 26.52 -64.29
C MET A 10 6.27 25.74 -65.20
N ALA A 11 5.88 24.51 -65.54
CA ALA A 11 5.95 23.71 -66.79
C ALA A 11 6.84 24.06 -68.03
N LEU A 12 7.50 22.99 -68.52
CA LEU A 12 7.58 22.41 -69.91
C LEU A 12 8.40 23.06 -71.05
N PHE A 13 9.33 22.28 -71.65
CA PHE A 13 9.58 22.05 -73.10
C PHE A 13 10.63 20.90 -73.25
N SER A 14 10.25 19.69 -73.72
CA SER A 14 10.37 19.15 -75.10
C SER A 14 11.78 18.84 -75.61
N SER A 15 12.10 17.55 -75.84
CA SER A 15 12.78 17.09 -77.07
C SER A 15 12.93 15.55 -77.11
N LEU A 16 12.33 14.99 -78.15
CA LEU A 16 12.27 13.63 -78.68
C LEU A 16 13.65 13.07 -79.14
N PHE A 17 13.95 11.77 -78.97
CA PHE A 17 14.23 10.81 -80.07
C PHE A 17 14.66 9.40 -79.61
N MET A 18 14.20 8.41 -80.41
CA MET A 18 14.67 7.03 -80.61
C MET A 18 14.15 5.90 -79.72
N MET A 19 13.18 5.19 -80.31
CA MET A 19 12.55 3.94 -79.90
C MET A 19 13.13 2.81 -80.75
N THR A 20 13.75 1.80 -80.13
CA THR A 20 13.88 0.45 -80.69
C THR A 20 13.43 -0.56 -79.64
N PHE A 21 12.38 -1.29 -80.01
CA PHE A 21 11.74 -2.36 -79.27
C PHE A 21 12.71 -3.51 -78.96
N PHE A 22 12.74 -3.94 -77.70
CA PHE A 22 12.85 -5.35 -77.33
C PHE A 22 11.71 -5.65 -76.36
N MET A 23 10.81 -6.55 -76.77
CA MET A 23 9.80 -7.13 -75.89
C MET A 23 10.50 -8.06 -74.89
N GLY A 24 10.14 -7.89 -73.61
CA GLY A 24 10.43 -8.87 -72.57
C GLY A 24 10.19 -8.33 -71.16
N GLY A 25 9.09 -8.76 -70.54
CA GLY A 25 9.04 -8.91 -69.08
C GLY A 25 8.38 -7.78 -68.29
N CYS A 26 7.27 -8.15 -67.66
CA CYS A 26 6.50 -7.42 -66.66
C CYS A 26 7.25 -7.33 -65.31
N GLY A 27 6.91 -6.34 -64.47
CA GLY A 27 6.91 -6.54 -63.01
C GLY A 27 7.86 -5.66 -62.18
N SER A 28 7.25 -4.74 -61.44
CA SER A 28 7.71 -4.04 -60.24
C SER A 28 8.62 -4.86 -59.29
N SER A 29 9.55 -4.20 -58.59
CA SER A 29 9.78 -4.35 -57.13
C SER A 29 10.87 -3.40 -56.59
N SER A 30 10.67 -3.03 -55.33
CA SER A 30 11.44 -2.23 -54.40
C SER A 30 12.94 -2.56 -54.31
N CYS A 31 13.74 -1.52 -54.04
CA CYS A 31 15.14 -1.64 -53.66
C CYS A 31 15.23 -2.17 -52.22
N GLU A 32 15.48 -3.46 -52.05
CA GLU A 32 15.86 -4.05 -50.75
C GLU A 32 17.38 -4.04 -50.57
N ASP A 33 17.81 -3.65 -49.38
CA ASP A 33 19.20 -3.62 -48.92
C ASP A 33 19.66 -5.05 -48.59
N THR A 34 20.47 -5.63 -49.48
CA THR A 34 20.94 -7.02 -49.39
C THR A 34 22.23 -7.18 -48.56
N THR A 35 22.62 -6.21 -47.73
CA THR A 35 23.90 -6.27 -47.00
C THR A 35 23.81 -6.73 -45.55
N ARG A 36 22.60 -6.87 -44.99
CA ARG A 36 22.39 -7.46 -43.66
C ARG A 36 22.02 -8.94 -43.81
N PRO A 37 22.73 -9.89 -43.17
CA PRO A 37 22.24 -11.26 -43.08
C PRO A 37 20.86 -11.22 -42.44
N ALA A 38 19.82 -11.64 -43.16
CA ALA A 38 18.54 -11.93 -42.54
C ALA A 38 18.79 -13.06 -41.55
N VAL A 39 18.66 -12.78 -40.25
CA VAL A 39 18.53 -13.84 -39.26
C VAL A 39 17.19 -14.49 -39.59
N VAL A 40 17.22 -15.63 -40.27
CA VAL A 40 16.03 -16.45 -40.43
C VAL A 40 15.72 -17.00 -39.05
N LEU A 41 14.89 -16.28 -38.30
CA LEU A 41 14.27 -16.82 -37.11
C LEU A 41 13.32 -17.94 -37.56
N GLY A 42 13.31 -19.03 -36.79
CA GLY A 42 12.39 -20.15 -37.07
C GLY A 42 10.96 -19.73 -36.76
N ALA A 43 9.99 -20.62 -36.97
CA ALA A 43 8.65 -20.40 -36.44
C ALA A 43 8.70 -20.11 -34.92
N PRO A 44 7.87 -19.20 -34.39
CA PRO A 44 7.85 -18.93 -32.96
C PRO A 44 7.47 -20.20 -32.22
N SER A 45 8.03 -20.41 -31.03
CA SER A 45 7.73 -21.55 -30.16
C SER A 45 7.45 -21.06 -28.74
N ILE A 46 6.62 -21.77 -27.97
CA ILE A 46 6.40 -21.46 -26.55
C ILE A 46 7.60 -21.99 -25.76
N THR A 47 8.24 -21.16 -24.94
CA THR A 47 9.36 -21.54 -24.08
C THR A 47 8.94 -21.89 -22.66
N SER A 48 7.84 -21.31 -22.19
CA SER A 48 7.29 -21.56 -20.85
C SER A 48 5.83 -21.14 -20.72
N THR A 49 5.11 -21.75 -19.79
CA THR A 49 3.73 -21.41 -19.44
C THR A 49 3.62 -21.12 -17.93
N ILE A 50 2.70 -20.23 -17.58
CA ILE A 50 2.26 -20.01 -16.20
C ILE A 50 0.74 -20.18 -16.19
N PRO A 51 0.17 -21.05 -15.34
CA PRO A 51 0.88 -22.08 -14.58
C PRO A 51 1.64 -23.07 -15.48
N THR A 52 2.60 -23.80 -14.91
CA THR A 52 3.29 -24.88 -15.63
C THR A 52 2.32 -26.02 -15.92
N ASN A 53 2.52 -26.76 -17.01
CA ASN A 53 1.67 -27.89 -17.36
C ASN A 53 1.59 -28.93 -16.21
N GLY A 54 0.37 -29.28 -15.81
CA GLY A 54 0.09 -30.19 -14.70
C GLY A 54 0.22 -29.56 -13.30
N ALA A 55 0.34 -28.23 -13.19
CA ALA A 55 0.40 -27.57 -11.89
C ALA A 55 -0.86 -27.87 -11.06
N ILE A 56 -0.68 -28.17 -9.77
CA ILE A 56 -1.76 -28.34 -8.80
C ILE A 56 -1.71 -27.22 -7.76
N ASN A 57 -2.81 -27.02 -7.03
CA ASN A 57 -2.94 -25.98 -6.01
C ASN A 57 -2.68 -24.56 -6.52
N VAL A 58 -3.05 -24.29 -7.77
CA VAL A 58 -2.89 -22.98 -8.38
C VAL A 58 -3.85 -21.98 -7.72
N PRO A 59 -3.36 -20.84 -7.17
CA PRO A 59 -4.23 -19.81 -6.62
C PRO A 59 -5.25 -19.28 -7.65
N LEU A 60 -6.47 -18.95 -7.21
CA LEU A 60 -7.54 -18.49 -8.11
C LEU A 60 -7.22 -17.19 -8.86
N ALA A 61 -6.30 -16.37 -8.34
CA ALA A 61 -5.85 -15.12 -8.95
C ALA A 61 -4.54 -15.25 -9.76
N THR A 62 -4.13 -16.48 -10.09
CA THR A 62 -2.90 -16.71 -10.87
C THR A 62 -3.06 -16.21 -12.30
N LEU A 63 -2.06 -15.47 -12.79
CA LEU A 63 -1.96 -15.05 -14.19
C LEU A 63 -1.75 -16.27 -15.09
N ILE A 64 -2.62 -16.44 -16.10
CA ILE A 64 -2.49 -17.48 -17.11
C ILE A 64 -1.73 -16.87 -18.29
N SER A 65 -0.55 -17.40 -18.61
CA SER A 65 0.32 -16.81 -19.65
C SER A 65 1.21 -17.83 -20.34
N ALA A 66 1.69 -17.48 -21.53
CA ALA A 66 2.73 -18.19 -22.27
C ALA A 66 3.82 -17.21 -22.72
N THR A 67 5.08 -17.65 -22.64
CA THR A 67 6.25 -16.92 -23.15
C THR A 67 6.74 -17.57 -24.43
N PHE A 68 7.08 -16.76 -25.43
CA PHE A 68 7.51 -17.21 -26.76
C PHE A 68 9.01 -17.01 -26.97
N SER A 69 9.59 -17.78 -27.89
CA SER A 69 11.01 -17.69 -28.30
C SER A 69 11.36 -16.36 -28.98
N GLU A 70 10.34 -15.65 -29.48
CA GLU A 70 10.45 -14.38 -30.21
C GLU A 70 9.13 -13.59 -30.14
N GLU A 71 9.11 -12.41 -30.74
CA GLU A 71 7.94 -11.53 -30.76
C GLU A 71 6.83 -12.12 -31.65
N ILE A 72 5.60 -12.19 -31.12
CA ILE A 72 4.43 -12.62 -31.89
C ILE A 72 3.68 -11.42 -32.48
N ASN A 73 3.05 -11.61 -33.64
CA ASN A 73 2.23 -10.61 -34.31
C ASN A 73 0.91 -10.39 -33.52
N PRO A 74 0.66 -9.19 -32.97
CA PRO A 74 -0.55 -8.90 -32.22
C PRO A 74 -1.84 -9.10 -33.03
N ASP A 75 -1.82 -8.85 -34.34
CA ASP A 75 -3.00 -9.01 -35.20
C ASP A 75 -3.42 -10.48 -35.35
N SER A 76 -2.51 -11.42 -35.08
CA SER A 76 -2.78 -12.85 -35.12
C SER A 76 -3.44 -13.39 -33.85
N VAL A 77 -3.56 -12.59 -32.78
CA VAL A 77 -4.16 -13.06 -31.52
C VAL A 77 -5.48 -12.40 -31.17
N ASN A 78 -6.40 -13.26 -30.76
CA ASN A 78 -7.77 -12.91 -30.43
C ASN A 78 -8.35 -13.97 -29.47
N ALA A 79 -9.61 -13.80 -29.07
CA ALA A 79 -10.28 -14.72 -28.14
C ALA A 79 -10.41 -16.17 -28.67
N GLY A 80 -10.17 -16.42 -29.96
CA GLY A 80 -10.14 -17.76 -30.55
C GLY A 80 -8.76 -18.41 -30.53
N THR A 81 -7.67 -17.65 -30.43
CA THR A 81 -6.31 -18.19 -30.55
C THR A 81 -5.63 -18.44 -29.21
N PHE A 82 -6.13 -17.83 -28.13
CA PHE A 82 -5.79 -18.21 -26.74
C PHE A 82 -7.08 -18.42 -25.95
N THR A 83 -7.38 -19.68 -25.67
CA THR A 83 -8.59 -20.07 -24.95
C THR A 83 -8.25 -20.78 -23.64
N VAL A 84 -9.14 -20.67 -22.67
CA VAL A 84 -9.11 -21.43 -21.41
C VAL A 84 -10.47 -22.11 -21.25
N THR A 85 -10.48 -23.42 -21.01
CA THR A 85 -11.70 -24.20 -20.75
C THR A 85 -11.63 -24.88 -19.39
N ASP A 86 -12.79 -25.09 -18.77
CA ASP A 86 -12.89 -25.91 -17.55
C ASP A 86 -12.79 -27.42 -17.84
N ALA A 87 -12.90 -28.24 -16.80
CA ALA A 87 -12.83 -29.71 -16.89
C ALA A 87 -13.99 -30.34 -17.69
N ASN A 88 -15.10 -29.61 -17.89
CA ASN A 88 -16.24 -30.05 -18.69
C ASN A 88 -16.13 -29.58 -20.15
N GLY A 89 -15.10 -28.79 -20.48
CA GLY A 89 -14.90 -28.21 -21.81
C GLY A 89 -15.66 -26.89 -22.02
N GLU A 90 -16.23 -26.30 -20.96
CA GLU A 90 -16.91 -25.00 -21.05
C GLU A 90 -15.87 -23.87 -21.12
N PRO A 91 -16.03 -22.88 -22.01
CA PRO A 91 -15.09 -21.78 -22.15
C PRO A 91 -15.15 -20.85 -20.94
N VAL A 92 -13.98 -20.48 -20.41
CA VAL A 92 -13.82 -19.41 -19.42
C VAL A 92 -13.77 -18.08 -20.18
N PRO A 93 -14.68 -17.14 -19.94
CA PRO A 93 -14.58 -15.80 -20.51
C PRO A 93 -13.33 -15.08 -20.01
N GLY A 94 -12.61 -14.41 -20.90
CA GLY A 94 -11.39 -13.68 -20.55
C GLY A 94 -10.88 -12.80 -21.67
N MET A 95 -10.03 -11.85 -21.30
CA MET A 95 -9.34 -10.96 -22.24
C MET A 95 -7.90 -11.43 -22.46
N VAL A 96 -7.43 -11.33 -23.70
CA VAL A 96 -6.03 -11.59 -24.05
C VAL A 96 -5.28 -10.26 -24.15
N SER A 97 -4.12 -10.19 -23.52
CA SER A 97 -3.23 -9.03 -23.54
C SER A 97 -1.77 -9.46 -23.73
N TYR A 98 -0.87 -8.50 -23.94
CA TYR A 98 0.55 -8.76 -24.21
C TYR A 98 1.44 -8.02 -23.22
N GLY A 99 2.61 -8.61 -22.96
CA GLY A 99 3.68 -8.01 -22.19
C GLY A 99 5.04 -8.24 -22.85
N ASN A 100 6.05 -7.50 -22.37
CA ASN A 100 7.46 -7.72 -22.70
C ASN A 100 7.76 -7.73 -24.21
N ASN A 101 7.50 -6.62 -24.92
CA ASN A 101 7.70 -6.50 -26.37
C ASN A 101 7.00 -7.61 -27.18
N ASN A 102 5.75 -7.94 -26.84
CA ASN A 102 4.97 -8.98 -27.50
C ASN A 102 5.59 -10.39 -27.45
N THR A 103 6.45 -10.68 -26.48
CA THR A 103 7.00 -12.04 -26.25
C THR A 103 6.22 -12.83 -25.19
N VAL A 104 5.28 -12.17 -24.50
CA VAL A 104 4.42 -12.79 -23.49
C VAL A 104 2.97 -12.51 -23.81
N MET A 105 2.16 -13.56 -23.87
CA MET A 105 0.70 -13.48 -24.02
C MET A 105 0.03 -13.86 -22.70
N ILE A 106 -0.91 -13.04 -22.25
CA ILE A 106 -1.57 -13.16 -20.95
C ILE A 106 -3.08 -13.27 -21.17
N PHE A 107 -3.69 -14.33 -20.64
CA PHE A 107 -5.13 -14.50 -20.55
C PHE A 107 -5.60 -14.08 -19.15
N THR A 108 -6.48 -13.09 -19.09
CA THR A 108 -7.08 -12.59 -17.85
C THR A 108 -8.54 -13.05 -17.79
N PRO A 109 -8.89 -14.02 -16.92
CA PRO A 109 -10.28 -14.43 -16.74
C PRO A 109 -11.15 -13.26 -16.29
N GLU A 110 -12.34 -13.11 -16.90
CA GLU A 110 -13.36 -12.14 -16.48
C GLU A 110 -14.21 -12.66 -15.32
N ILE A 111 -14.12 -13.95 -15.04
CA ILE A 111 -14.77 -14.62 -13.91
C ILE A 111 -13.72 -15.17 -12.95
N THR A 112 -14.07 -15.23 -11.67
CA THR A 112 -13.27 -15.97 -10.69
C THR A 112 -13.28 -17.46 -11.06
N LEU A 113 -12.10 -18.07 -11.16
CA LEU A 113 -11.97 -19.50 -11.40
C LEU A 113 -12.58 -20.29 -10.24
N GLY A 114 -13.17 -21.44 -10.53
CA GLY A 114 -13.73 -22.37 -9.56
C GLY A 114 -12.63 -23.10 -8.77
N TYR A 115 -12.96 -23.51 -7.55
CA TYR A 115 -12.07 -24.30 -6.71
C TYR A 115 -11.95 -25.75 -7.20
N ASN A 116 -10.81 -26.39 -6.90
CA ASN A 116 -10.51 -27.78 -7.25
C ASN A 116 -10.85 -28.12 -8.71
N THR A 117 -10.68 -27.16 -9.60
CA THR A 117 -11.12 -27.25 -10.99
C THR A 117 -9.90 -27.30 -11.88
N THR A 118 -9.83 -28.32 -12.72
CA THR A 118 -8.80 -28.41 -13.75
C THR A 118 -9.21 -27.54 -14.93
N TYR A 119 -8.37 -26.56 -15.25
CA TYR A 119 -8.48 -25.74 -16.44
C TYR A 119 -7.46 -26.18 -17.48
N THR A 120 -7.84 -26.08 -18.75
CA THR A 120 -6.95 -26.32 -19.90
C THR A 120 -6.83 -25.05 -20.70
N ALA A 121 -5.61 -24.57 -20.86
CA ALA A 121 -5.26 -23.44 -21.68
C ALA A 121 -4.73 -23.93 -23.03
N THR A 122 -5.20 -23.34 -24.13
CA THR A 122 -4.85 -23.71 -25.50
C THR A 122 -4.45 -22.48 -26.30
N ILE A 123 -3.31 -22.57 -26.97
CA ILE A 123 -2.85 -21.62 -27.97
C ILE A 123 -2.82 -22.30 -29.34
N THR A 124 -3.47 -21.69 -30.32
CA THR A 124 -3.62 -22.27 -31.67
C THR A 124 -2.44 -21.92 -32.58
N PRO A 125 -2.15 -22.74 -33.61
CA PRO A 125 -1.19 -22.42 -34.66
C PRO A 125 -1.47 -21.13 -35.43
N ASP A 126 -2.69 -20.57 -35.33
CA ASP A 126 -3.07 -19.30 -35.97
C ASP A 126 -2.35 -18.08 -35.38
N VAL A 127 -1.65 -18.23 -34.24
CA VAL A 127 -0.70 -17.23 -33.74
C VAL A 127 0.55 -17.26 -34.61
N THR A 128 0.94 -16.12 -35.16
CA THR A 128 2.11 -16.00 -36.04
C THR A 128 3.16 -15.06 -35.45
N ASP A 129 4.39 -15.15 -35.94
CA ASP A 129 5.37 -14.08 -35.80
C ASP A 129 5.05 -12.90 -36.75
N MET A 130 5.92 -11.89 -36.73
CA MET A 130 5.83 -10.71 -37.61
C MET A 130 6.06 -11.02 -39.10
N ASP A 131 6.69 -12.15 -39.42
CA ASP A 131 6.98 -12.62 -40.78
C ASP A 131 5.88 -13.56 -41.32
N GLY A 132 4.89 -13.91 -40.49
CA GLY A 132 3.74 -14.75 -40.83
C GLY A 132 3.96 -16.24 -40.64
N ASN A 133 5.03 -16.68 -39.97
CA ASN A 133 5.23 -18.09 -39.65
C ASN A 133 4.30 -18.49 -38.50
N ALA A 134 3.55 -19.58 -38.69
CA ALA A 134 2.66 -20.14 -37.69
C ALA A 134 3.42 -20.71 -36.49
N LEU A 135 2.83 -20.61 -35.30
CA LEU A 135 3.36 -21.16 -34.04
C LEU A 135 3.76 -22.64 -34.19
N ASP A 136 5.02 -22.94 -33.86
CA ASP A 136 5.50 -24.31 -33.75
C ASP A 136 4.96 -24.96 -32.48
N ILE A 137 4.08 -25.94 -32.67
CA ILE A 137 3.45 -26.73 -31.61
C ILE A 137 4.18 -28.06 -31.35
N SER A 138 5.32 -28.31 -32.00
CA SER A 138 6.05 -29.58 -31.89
C SER A 138 6.51 -29.91 -30.46
N ASN A 139 6.69 -28.89 -29.62
CA ASN A 139 7.07 -29.04 -28.22
C ASN A 139 5.90 -29.35 -27.27
N GLY A 140 4.65 -29.31 -27.77
CA GLY A 140 3.44 -29.63 -27.01
C GLY A 140 3.09 -28.66 -25.88
N LEU A 141 3.75 -27.50 -25.78
CA LEU A 141 3.46 -26.47 -24.77
C LEU A 141 2.27 -25.58 -25.14
N ASN A 142 1.72 -25.75 -26.35
CA ASN A 142 0.56 -25.03 -26.83
C ASN A 142 -0.75 -25.49 -26.16
N VAL A 143 -0.74 -26.62 -25.45
CA VAL A 143 -1.84 -27.07 -24.59
C VAL A 143 -1.28 -27.43 -23.23
N TRP A 144 -1.76 -26.77 -22.18
CA TRP A 144 -1.38 -27.12 -20.82
C TRP A 144 -2.57 -27.07 -19.89
N SER A 145 -2.53 -27.91 -18.86
CA SER A 145 -3.55 -27.93 -17.82
C SER A 145 -3.00 -27.51 -16.48
N PHE A 146 -3.88 -27.03 -15.62
CA PHE A 146 -3.58 -26.76 -14.23
C PHE A 146 -4.83 -26.94 -13.37
N THR A 147 -4.66 -27.37 -12.13
CA THR A 147 -5.75 -27.54 -11.17
C THR A 147 -5.67 -26.43 -10.14
N THR A 148 -6.76 -25.66 -10.04
CA THR A 148 -6.89 -24.64 -9.01
C THR A 148 -6.94 -25.26 -7.63
N ILE A 149 -6.52 -24.46 -6.65
CA ILE A 149 -6.56 -24.83 -5.24
C ILE A 149 -7.94 -25.35 -4.82
N ASN A 150 -7.96 -26.37 -3.95
CA ASN A 150 -9.19 -26.89 -3.37
C ASN A 150 -9.81 -25.86 -2.42
N GLU A 151 -11.14 -25.74 -2.40
CA GLU A 151 -11.85 -24.85 -1.47
C GLU A 151 -11.48 -25.17 -0.02
N ALA A 152 -11.29 -26.47 0.29
CA ALA A 152 -10.84 -26.94 1.60
C ALA A 152 -9.39 -26.55 1.93
N ASP A 153 -8.56 -26.25 0.92
CA ASP A 153 -7.17 -25.80 1.06
C ASP A 153 -7.04 -24.27 0.98
N VAL A 154 -8.12 -23.56 0.58
CA VAL A 154 -8.22 -22.08 0.57
C VAL A 154 -8.60 -21.54 1.93
N VAL A 155 -9.13 -22.41 2.79
CA VAL A 155 -8.92 -22.24 4.22
C VAL A 155 -7.43 -22.58 4.42
N PRO A 156 -6.51 -21.63 4.70
CA PRO A 156 -5.34 -22.03 5.50
C PRO A 156 -5.93 -22.84 6.65
N PRO A 157 -5.42 -24.02 7.06
CA PRO A 157 -6.09 -24.78 8.11
C PRO A 157 -6.47 -23.76 9.18
N THR A 158 -7.77 -23.57 9.41
CA THR A 158 -8.19 -22.85 10.61
C THR A 158 -7.85 -23.83 11.71
N VAL A 159 -6.54 -23.99 11.96
CA VAL A 159 -6.04 -24.01 13.31
C VAL A 159 -6.76 -22.82 13.90
N ASN A 160 -7.85 -23.12 14.60
CA ASN A 160 -8.52 -22.11 15.37
C ASN A 160 -7.48 -21.72 16.40
N THR A 161 -6.63 -20.76 16.04
CA THR A 161 -5.49 -20.37 16.86
C THR A 161 -6.09 -19.58 18.00
N PRO A 162 -5.75 -19.88 19.26
CA PRO A 162 -6.31 -19.12 20.36
C PRO A 162 -6.02 -17.62 20.22
N PRO A 163 -6.88 -16.73 20.76
CA PRO A 163 -6.63 -15.30 20.67
C PRO A 163 -5.31 -14.97 21.38
N ILE A 164 -4.52 -14.05 20.80
CA ILE A 164 -3.29 -13.53 21.40
C ILE A 164 -3.39 -12.00 21.50
N VAL A 165 -2.64 -11.42 22.44
CA VAL A 165 -2.42 -9.96 22.44
C VAL A 165 -1.44 -9.59 21.33
N ILE A 166 -1.81 -8.64 20.47
CA ILE A 166 -0.98 -8.12 19.39
C ILE A 166 -0.19 -6.90 19.84
N SER A 167 -0.84 -5.98 20.57
CA SER A 167 -0.24 -4.73 20.99
C SER A 167 -0.93 -4.19 22.24
N THR A 168 -0.21 -3.41 23.04
CA THR A 168 -0.70 -2.80 24.28
C THR A 168 -0.53 -1.28 24.24
N ILE A 169 -1.44 -0.58 24.91
CA ILE A 169 -1.35 0.86 25.17
C ILE A 169 -1.56 1.07 26.68
N PRO A 170 -0.65 1.73 27.40
CA PRO A 170 0.70 2.10 26.96
C PRO A 170 1.50 0.88 26.49
N ALA A 171 2.48 1.11 25.60
CA ALA A 171 3.39 0.05 25.17
C ALA A 171 4.19 -0.50 26.36
N ASP A 172 4.64 -1.75 26.28
CA ASP A 172 5.47 -2.34 27.33
C ASP A 172 6.76 -1.54 27.54
N GLY A 173 7.08 -1.26 28.80
CA GLY A 173 8.20 -0.42 29.21
C GLY A 173 8.03 1.07 28.91
N ALA A 174 6.84 1.53 28.50
CA ALA A 174 6.62 2.96 28.24
C ALA A 174 6.88 3.81 29.49
N THR A 175 7.53 4.96 29.32
CA THR A 175 7.81 5.93 30.38
C THR A 175 7.11 7.25 30.08
N ASN A 176 6.95 8.09 31.12
CA ASN A 176 6.25 9.36 31.03
C ASN A 176 4.80 9.23 30.54
N VAL A 177 4.15 8.11 30.86
CA VAL A 177 2.73 7.89 30.53
C VAL A 177 1.86 8.89 31.30
N PRO A 178 0.91 9.59 30.66
CA PRO A 178 0.05 10.52 31.37
C PRO A 178 -0.80 9.88 32.45
N LEU A 179 -1.08 10.62 33.51
CA LEU A 179 -1.80 10.09 34.68
C LEU A 179 -3.24 9.65 34.36
N ASN A 180 -3.87 10.26 33.36
CA ASN A 180 -5.25 10.03 32.96
C ASN A 180 -5.41 9.09 31.76
N ARG A 181 -4.43 8.21 31.48
CA ARG A 181 -4.50 7.29 30.33
C ARG A 181 -5.40 6.09 30.60
N THR A 182 -6.24 5.77 29.63
CA THR A 182 -6.86 4.45 29.50
C THR A 182 -5.80 3.43 29.08
N VAL A 183 -5.85 2.25 29.67
CA VAL A 183 -4.96 1.13 29.36
C VAL A 183 -5.73 0.18 28.42
N SER A 184 -5.14 -0.28 27.33
CA SER A 184 -5.81 -1.16 26.36
C SER A 184 -4.87 -2.21 25.76
N ALA A 185 -5.47 -3.23 25.16
CA ALA A 185 -4.75 -4.19 24.35
C ALA A 185 -5.59 -4.64 23.14
N LEU A 186 -4.94 -4.73 21.98
CA LEU A 186 -5.53 -5.25 20.74
C LEU A 186 -5.31 -6.76 20.68
N LEU A 187 -6.36 -7.52 20.38
CA LEU A 187 -6.32 -8.97 20.24
C LEU A 187 -6.27 -9.40 18.77
N SER A 188 -5.73 -10.60 18.51
CA SER A 188 -5.60 -11.16 17.16
C SER A 188 -6.92 -11.48 16.48
N LYS A 189 -7.98 -11.67 17.26
CA LYS A 189 -9.32 -11.95 16.76
C LYS A 189 -10.36 -11.54 17.80
N THR A 190 -11.62 -11.58 17.41
CA THR A 190 -12.73 -11.27 18.29
C THR A 190 -12.82 -12.30 19.41
N VAL A 191 -13.07 -11.81 20.63
CA VAL A 191 -13.31 -12.64 21.80
C VAL A 191 -14.76 -12.60 22.27
N ASP A 192 -15.16 -13.57 23.08
CA ASP A 192 -16.41 -13.50 23.83
C ASP A 192 -16.29 -12.40 24.90
N GLY A 193 -16.93 -11.27 24.63
CA GLY A 193 -16.90 -10.10 25.50
C GLY A 193 -17.44 -10.35 26.91
N THR A 194 -18.20 -11.42 27.15
CA THR A 194 -18.65 -11.81 28.50
C THR A 194 -17.52 -12.36 29.36
N THR A 195 -16.40 -12.77 28.75
CA THR A 195 -15.20 -13.24 29.45
C THR A 195 -14.20 -12.10 29.74
N VAL A 196 -14.52 -10.87 29.31
CA VAL A 196 -13.69 -9.68 29.52
C VAL A 196 -14.29 -8.83 30.63
N ASP A 197 -13.69 -8.88 31.81
CA ASP A 197 -14.14 -8.14 33.00
C ASP A 197 -12.98 -7.74 33.92
N ASN A 198 -13.29 -7.17 35.08
CA ASN A 198 -12.30 -6.72 36.08
C ASN A 198 -11.52 -7.88 36.75
N THR A 199 -11.82 -9.14 36.45
CA THR A 199 -11.05 -10.31 36.89
C THR A 199 -10.11 -10.81 35.81
N THR A 200 -10.43 -10.59 34.54
CA THR A 200 -9.60 -11.00 33.40
C THR A 200 -8.74 -9.90 32.83
N PHE A 201 -9.04 -8.62 33.09
CA PHE A 201 -8.15 -7.50 32.81
C PHE A 201 -7.96 -6.64 34.08
N THR A 202 -6.73 -6.63 34.59
CA THR A 202 -6.36 -5.95 35.83
C THR A 202 -5.20 -4.99 35.63
N LEU A 203 -5.14 -3.96 36.48
CA LEU A 203 -4.03 -3.03 36.56
C LEU A 203 -3.52 -3.00 38.01
N HIS A 204 -2.23 -3.30 38.19
CA HIS A 204 -1.58 -3.35 39.48
C HIS A 204 -0.63 -2.17 39.64
N ASN A 205 -0.67 -1.51 40.81
CA ASN A 205 0.32 -0.51 41.21
C ASN A 205 1.47 -1.20 41.93
N ASP A 206 2.61 -1.34 41.26
CA ASP A 206 3.74 -2.12 41.77
C ASP A 206 4.43 -1.43 42.96
N THR A 207 4.31 -0.11 43.06
CA THR A 207 4.91 0.67 44.16
C THR A 207 4.10 0.54 45.45
N LEU A 208 2.77 0.53 45.34
CA LEU A 208 1.86 0.38 46.48
C LEU A 208 1.44 -1.07 46.71
N ASN A 209 1.84 -1.99 45.84
CA ASN A 209 1.46 -3.40 45.84
C ASN A 209 -0.06 -3.61 45.98
N SER A 210 -0.84 -2.88 45.16
CA SER A 210 -2.30 -2.88 45.24
C SER A 210 -2.93 -2.75 43.85
N ASN A 211 -4.12 -3.31 43.67
CA ASN A 211 -4.85 -3.21 42.39
C ASN A 211 -5.50 -1.83 42.25
N VAL A 212 -5.40 -1.26 41.05
CA VAL A 212 -6.10 -0.05 40.67
C VAL A 212 -7.56 -0.39 40.41
N SER A 213 -8.48 0.45 40.90
CA SER A 213 -9.90 0.33 40.58
C SER A 213 -10.20 1.00 39.24
N GLY A 214 -10.94 0.31 38.38
CA GLY A 214 -11.33 0.81 37.07
C GLY A 214 -12.51 0.06 36.48
N VAL A 215 -12.87 0.45 35.26
CA VAL A 215 -13.92 -0.17 34.47
C VAL A 215 -13.29 -0.86 33.27
N VAL A 216 -13.54 -2.16 33.12
CA VAL A 216 -13.17 -2.92 31.93
C VAL A 216 -14.29 -2.87 30.89
N SER A 217 -13.91 -2.69 29.62
CA SER A 217 -14.83 -2.77 28.48
C SER A 217 -14.14 -3.43 27.28
N TYR A 218 -14.94 -3.90 26.32
CA TYR A 218 -14.46 -4.57 25.12
C TYR A 218 -15.22 -4.06 23.90
N LEU A 219 -14.49 -3.69 22.86
CA LEU A 219 -15.04 -3.28 21.58
C LEU A 219 -14.09 -3.67 20.46
N ASP A 220 -14.63 -4.35 19.45
CA ASP A 220 -13.97 -4.65 18.18
C ASP A 220 -12.51 -5.13 18.34
N ARG A 221 -12.35 -6.27 19.02
CA ARG A 221 -11.05 -6.93 19.33
C ARG A 221 -10.16 -6.20 20.33
N THR A 222 -10.54 -5.03 20.83
CA THR A 222 -9.75 -4.27 21.79
C THR A 222 -10.39 -4.32 23.17
N VAL A 223 -9.59 -4.71 24.17
CA VAL A 223 -9.98 -4.65 25.58
C VAL A 223 -9.43 -3.35 26.19
N TYR A 224 -10.24 -2.70 27.01
CA TYR A 224 -9.92 -1.42 27.65
C TYR A 224 -10.09 -1.54 29.17
N PHE A 225 -9.18 -0.96 29.92
CA PHE A 225 -9.24 -0.73 31.34
C PHE A 225 -9.17 0.78 31.57
N ASN A 226 -10.27 1.38 32.01
CA ASN A 226 -10.33 2.80 32.33
C ASN A 226 -10.22 2.98 33.86
N PRO A 227 -9.09 3.50 34.38
CA PRO A 227 -8.98 3.82 35.80
C PRO A 227 -10.09 4.78 36.25
N ASN A 228 -10.61 4.60 37.47
CA ASN A 228 -11.68 5.47 38.00
C ASN A 228 -11.22 6.90 38.30
N GLY A 229 -9.91 7.13 38.30
CA GLY A 229 -9.29 8.44 38.47
C GLY A 229 -7.83 8.39 38.02
N ASP A 230 -7.18 9.55 38.05
CA ASP A 230 -5.79 9.70 37.64
C ASP A 230 -4.88 8.74 38.42
N LEU A 231 -3.97 8.09 37.69
CA LEU A 231 -2.91 7.27 38.23
C LEU A 231 -1.92 8.12 39.03
N ASN A 232 -1.18 7.50 39.94
CA ASN A 232 -0.15 8.16 40.71
C ASN A 232 1.04 8.51 39.82
N ALA A 233 1.65 9.68 40.05
CA ALA A 233 2.81 10.12 39.30
C ALA A 233 4.06 9.27 39.59
N SER A 234 4.95 9.18 38.59
CA SER A 234 6.24 8.49 38.69
C SER A 234 6.15 7.07 39.24
N THR A 235 5.08 6.36 38.90
CA THR A 235 4.71 5.06 39.48
C THR A 235 4.69 4.01 38.38
N THR A 236 5.30 2.85 38.64
CA THR A 236 5.22 1.70 37.75
C THR A 236 3.94 0.94 37.99
N TYR A 237 3.24 0.64 36.90
CA TYR A 237 2.05 -0.18 36.87
C TYR A 237 2.29 -1.40 36.00
N THR A 238 1.75 -2.53 36.44
CA THR A 238 1.70 -3.77 35.65
C THR A 238 0.25 -4.05 35.26
N ALA A 239 -0.02 -4.08 33.96
CA ALA A 239 -1.29 -4.48 33.41
C ALA A 239 -1.26 -5.98 33.06
N THR A 240 -2.39 -6.67 33.27
CA THR A 240 -2.48 -8.11 33.03
C THR A 240 -3.81 -8.47 32.43
N ILE A 241 -3.78 -9.12 31.27
CA ILE A 241 -4.88 -9.87 30.68
C ILE A 241 -4.64 -11.35 30.96
N THR A 242 -5.56 -11.98 31.69
CA THR A 242 -5.41 -13.38 32.07
C THR A 242 -5.80 -14.30 30.92
N THR A 243 -5.34 -15.55 30.97
CA THR A 243 -5.77 -16.58 30.02
C THR A 243 -7.26 -16.92 30.12
N GLY A 244 -7.97 -16.38 31.14
CA GLY A 244 -9.42 -16.55 31.31
C GLY A 244 -10.28 -15.90 30.23
N VAL A 245 -9.75 -14.95 29.45
CA VAL A 245 -10.42 -14.43 28.24
C VAL A 245 -10.53 -15.54 27.20
N LYS A 246 -11.70 -15.70 26.58
CA LYS A 246 -11.96 -16.74 25.58
C LYS A 246 -12.49 -16.17 24.29
N ASP A 247 -12.21 -16.84 23.18
CA ASP A 247 -12.93 -16.57 21.93
C ASP A 247 -14.36 -17.13 21.93
N THR A 248 -15.11 -16.80 20.87
CA THR A 248 -16.49 -17.26 20.66
C THR A 248 -16.59 -18.78 20.46
N ASP A 249 -15.47 -19.45 20.17
CA ASP A 249 -15.38 -20.91 20.03
C ASP A 249 -14.91 -21.59 21.34
N GLY A 250 -14.68 -20.80 22.40
CA GLY A 250 -14.31 -21.26 23.73
C GLY A 250 -12.80 -21.49 23.97
N LEU A 251 -11.92 -21.11 23.03
CA LEU A 251 -10.47 -21.20 23.23
C LEU A 251 -9.96 -20.07 24.12
N TYR A 252 -9.10 -20.42 25.08
CA TYR A 252 -8.48 -19.51 26.03
C TYR A 252 -7.43 -18.63 25.35
N LEU A 253 -7.27 -17.38 25.83
CA LEU A 253 -6.20 -16.50 25.39
C LEU A 253 -4.84 -17.17 25.61
N ASN A 254 -4.04 -17.17 24.55
CA ASN A 254 -2.70 -17.72 24.55
C ASN A 254 -1.70 -16.62 24.96
N ASP A 255 -0.96 -16.90 26.04
CA ASP A 255 0.03 -16.02 26.66
C ASP A 255 1.47 -16.31 26.21
N SER A 256 1.67 -17.22 25.24
CA SER A 256 3.00 -17.66 24.81
C SER A 256 3.89 -16.56 24.24
N ASN A 257 3.31 -15.43 23.83
CA ASN A 257 4.06 -14.27 23.34
C ASN A 257 4.44 -13.26 24.45
N GLY A 258 3.98 -13.48 25.69
CA GLY A 258 4.27 -12.63 26.85
C GLY A 258 3.61 -11.25 26.85
N LEU A 259 2.86 -10.87 25.81
CA LEU A 259 2.23 -9.55 25.70
C LEU A 259 0.96 -9.42 26.56
N ASN A 260 0.53 -10.49 27.21
CA ASN A 260 -0.60 -10.50 28.12
C ASN A 260 -0.26 -9.88 29.49
N VAL A 261 1.02 -9.70 29.81
CA VAL A 261 1.49 -8.95 30.98
C VAL A 261 2.48 -7.90 30.48
N TRP A 262 2.24 -6.63 30.82
CA TRP A 262 3.14 -5.56 30.43
C TRP A 262 3.18 -4.48 31.50
N SER A 263 4.28 -3.72 31.50
CA SER A 263 4.53 -2.67 32.49
C SER A 263 4.65 -1.30 31.83
N PHE A 264 4.32 -0.25 32.57
CA PHE A 264 4.60 1.12 32.17
C PHE A 264 4.80 2.01 33.40
N THR A 265 5.51 3.13 33.22
CA THR A 265 5.75 4.12 34.27
C THR A 265 5.09 5.44 33.92
N THR A 266 4.24 5.92 34.82
CA THR A 266 3.60 7.23 34.69
C THR A 266 4.60 8.36 34.81
N GLY A 267 4.33 9.46 34.12
CA GLY A 267 5.03 10.73 34.30
C GLY A 267 4.45 11.53 35.47
N THR A 268 4.47 12.85 35.35
CA THR A 268 3.89 13.78 36.34
C THR A 268 2.62 14.46 35.87
N ASP A 269 2.32 14.38 34.58
CA ASP A 269 1.32 15.24 33.94
C ASP A 269 0.15 14.42 33.39
N THR A 270 -1.03 15.01 33.36
CA THR A 270 -2.16 14.52 32.56
C THR A 270 -2.00 14.98 31.11
N ALA A 271 -2.64 14.28 30.19
CA ALA A 271 -2.66 14.64 28.79
C ALA A 271 -4.06 15.08 28.34
N VAL A 272 -4.09 16.07 27.46
CA VAL A 272 -5.28 16.69 26.89
C VAL A 272 -5.51 16.17 25.48
N GLY A 273 -6.79 16.10 25.10
CA GLY A 273 -7.22 15.57 23.82
C GLY A 273 -7.62 14.09 23.89
N PRO A 274 -7.93 13.47 22.74
CA PRO A 274 -8.23 12.05 22.66
C PRO A 274 -7.01 11.18 23.02
N ASP A 275 -7.22 9.88 23.23
CA ASP A 275 -6.11 8.94 23.26
C ASP A 275 -5.38 8.91 21.89
N PRO A 276 -4.06 8.62 21.84
CA PRO A 276 -3.35 8.48 20.57
C PRO A 276 -3.98 7.40 19.67
N VAL A 277 -3.81 7.53 18.35
CA VAL A 277 -4.20 6.47 17.41
C VAL A 277 -3.13 5.38 17.41
N ASN A 278 -3.52 4.13 17.62
CA ASN A 278 -2.60 3.01 17.58
C ASN A 278 -2.23 2.69 16.13
N LEU A 279 -0.95 2.82 15.77
CA LEU A 279 -0.48 2.50 14.42
C LEU A 279 -0.09 1.03 14.24
N GLY A 280 0.01 0.25 15.32
CA GLY A 280 0.53 -1.12 15.25
C GLY A 280 1.85 -1.19 14.46
N LYS A 281 1.94 -2.15 13.53
CA LYS A 281 3.07 -2.31 12.61
C LYS A 281 3.21 -1.20 11.57
N ALA A 282 2.15 -0.43 11.27
CA ALA A 282 2.30 0.78 10.46
C ALA A 282 3.22 1.82 11.14
N GLY A 283 3.32 1.76 12.47
CA GLY A 283 4.28 2.53 13.26
C GLY A 283 5.75 2.22 12.97
N ASP A 284 6.07 1.16 12.23
CA ASP A 284 7.45 0.85 11.82
C ASP A 284 7.84 1.56 10.52
N PHE A 285 6.89 2.22 9.84
CA PHE A 285 7.07 2.81 8.50
C PHE A 285 6.88 4.33 8.49
N VAL A 286 7.81 5.04 7.87
CA VAL A 286 7.68 6.48 7.60
C VAL A 286 6.82 6.76 6.38
N ILE A 287 6.83 5.85 5.40
CA ILE A 287 5.92 5.87 4.24
C ILE A 287 5.36 4.46 4.05
N LEU A 288 4.04 4.33 3.99
CA LEU A 288 3.35 3.07 3.71
C LEU A 288 2.21 3.33 2.74
N SER A 289 2.07 2.48 1.72
CA SER A 289 1.09 2.70 0.64
C SER A 289 0.44 1.40 0.16
N GLU A 290 -0.80 1.42 -0.31
CA GLU A 290 -1.40 0.26 -0.99
C GLU A 290 -1.10 0.17 -2.49
N SER A 291 -0.94 1.32 -3.16
CA SER A 291 -0.85 1.37 -4.63
C SER A 291 0.43 2.00 -5.18
N GLY A 292 1.46 2.16 -4.35
CA GLY A 292 2.81 2.48 -4.80
C GLY A 292 3.39 3.74 -4.16
N ILE A 293 4.70 3.92 -4.37
CA ILE A 293 5.46 5.08 -3.94
C ILE A 293 6.26 5.57 -5.13
N THR A 294 6.01 6.80 -5.57
CA THR A 294 6.74 7.40 -6.69
C THR A 294 7.54 8.59 -6.22
N ASN A 295 8.70 8.83 -6.83
CA ASN A 295 9.60 9.90 -6.40
C ASN A 295 10.22 10.60 -7.60
N VAL A 296 10.29 11.93 -7.54
CA VAL A 296 11.17 12.73 -8.39
C VAL A 296 12.42 13.04 -7.56
N PRO A 297 13.54 12.33 -7.78
CA PRO A 297 14.71 12.40 -6.91
C PRO A 297 15.43 13.77 -6.99
N THR A 298 16.27 14.12 -6.01
CA THR A 298 16.68 13.30 -4.85
C THR A 298 15.97 13.72 -3.57
N SER A 299 15.26 12.79 -2.94
CA SER A 299 14.67 12.91 -1.61
C SER A 299 15.64 12.44 -0.51
N ALA A 300 15.32 12.71 0.75
CA ALA A 300 16.04 12.24 1.93
C ALA A 300 15.03 11.67 2.93
N ILE A 301 15.07 10.35 3.13
CA ILE A 301 14.07 9.59 3.89
C ILE A 301 14.74 8.96 5.11
N THR A 302 14.18 9.19 6.30
CA THR A 302 14.63 8.58 7.56
C THR A 302 13.49 7.76 8.14
N GLY A 303 13.64 6.44 8.12
CA GLY A 303 12.60 5.46 8.46
C GLY A 303 12.29 4.50 7.31
N ASN A 304 11.66 3.37 7.62
CA ASN A 304 11.36 2.35 6.61
C ASN A 304 10.22 2.79 5.70
N ILE A 305 10.25 2.33 4.44
CA ILE A 305 9.12 2.50 3.52
C ILE A 305 8.64 1.15 3.00
N GLY A 306 7.39 1.08 2.54
CA GLY A 306 6.89 -0.13 1.90
C GLY A 306 5.54 0.04 1.22
N SER A 307 5.21 -0.96 0.40
CA SER A 307 3.93 -1.03 -0.30
C SER A 307 3.41 -2.46 -0.34
N SER A 308 2.10 -2.63 -0.13
CA SER A 308 1.38 -3.89 -0.21
C SER A 308 -0.11 -3.61 -0.38
N PRO A 309 -0.88 -4.36 -1.20
CA PRO A 309 -0.51 -5.60 -1.88
C PRO A 309 0.15 -5.38 -3.25
N ILE A 310 0.31 -4.14 -3.71
CA ILE A 310 0.91 -3.86 -5.01
C ILE A 310 2.35 -4.40 -5.10
N THR A 311 2.73 -4.86 -6.28
CA THR A 311 4.09 -5.31 -6.60
C THR A 311 5.14 -4.24 -6.24
N ALA A 312 6.34 -4.68 -5.84
CA ALA A 312 7.43 -3.76 -5.51
C ALA A 312 7.93 -2.96 -6.73
N ALA A 313 7.56 -3.34 -7.95
CA ALA A 313 7.79 -2.55 -9.16
C ALA A 313 7.09 -1.17 -9.12
N ALA A 314 6.07 -0.99 -8.28
CA ALA A 314 5.38 0.30 -8.10
C ALA A 314 6.10 1.26 -7.12
N MET A 315 7.27 0.88 -6.60
CA MET A 315 8.16 1.79 -5.88
C MET A 315 9.16 2.40 -6.87
N ILE A 316 8.70 3.43 -7.58
CA ILE A 316 9.40 4.01 -8.75
C ILE A 316 10.29 5.16 -8.29
N ASP A 317 11.56 5.12 -8.73
CA ASP A 317 12.56 6.17 -8.51
C ASP A 317 12.83 6.53 -7.04
N VAL A 318 12.43 5.68 -6.10
CA VAL A 318 12.93 5.69 -4.72
C VAL A 318 14.13 4.76 -4.66
N THR A 319 15.24 5.22 -4.11
CA THR A 319 16.49 4.45 -4.09
C THR A 319 17.12 4.38 -2.70
N CYS A 320 17.94 3.36 -2.45
CA CYS A 320 18.67 3.23 -1.20
C CYS A 320 19.67 4.36 -0.91
N SER A 321 20.06 5.15 -1.91
CA SER A 321 20.91 6.33 -1.70
C SER A 321 20.17 7.48 -1.00
N GLU A 322 18.84 7.45 -1.03
CA GLU A 322 17.95 8.44 -0.41
C GLU A 322 17.54 8.04 1.00
N MET A 323 17.81 6.79 1.39
CA MET A 323 17.45 6.23 2.69
C MET A 323 18.55 6.49 3.72
N ALA A 324 18.17 6.92 4.91
CA ALA A 324 19.09 7.03 6.04
C ALA A 324 19.63 5.66 6.46
N VAL A 325 20.83 5.65 7.02
CA VAL A 325 21.46 4.42 7.54
C VAL A 325 20.51 3.72 8.53
N GLY A 326 20.29 2.43 8.33
CA GLY A 326 19.38 1.62 9.15
C GLY A 326 17.91 1.67 8.71
N SER A 327 17.59 2.35 7.61
CA SER A 327 16.27 2.32 6.98
C SER A 327 16.22 1.36 5.79
N PHE A 328 15.08 0.74 5.56
CA PHE A 328 14.88 -0.28 4.53
C PHE A 328 13.64 -0.01 3.67
N ILE A 329 13.64 -0.56 2.47
CA ILE A 329 12.52 -0.55 1.52
C ILE A 329 11.93 -1.97 1.53
N HIS A 330 10.64 -2.11 1.86
CA HIS A 330 9.98 -3.40 2.02
C HIS A 330 8.93 -3.64 0.94
N GLY A 331 9.09 -4.71 0.17
CA GLY A 331 8.15 -5.12 -0.88
C GLY A 331 7.57 -6.51 -0.67
N VAL A 332 6.41 -6.77 -1.29
CA VAL A 332 5.74 -8.08 -1.28
C VAL A 332 6.43 -9.11 -2.19
N ASP A 333 7.24 -8.66 -3.14
CA ASP A 333 7.94 -9.48 -4.12
C ASP A 333 9.36 -8.95 -4.39
N ALA A 334 10.03 -9.49 -5.40
CA ALA A 334 11.38 -9.10 -5.80
C ALA A 334 11.41 -8.08 -6.97
N ALA A 335 10.27 -7.49 -7.36
CA ALA A 335 10.15 -6.73 -8.61
C ALA A 335 10.61 -5.27 -8.51
N TYR A 336 11.16 -4.84 -7.37
CA TYR A 336 11.73 -3.51 -7.20
C TYR A 336 12.95 -3.29 -8.11
N THR A 337 12.93 -2.21 -8.87
CA THR A 337 13.92 -1.91 -9.92
C THR A 337 14.99 -0.90 -9.50
N GLY A 338 14.89 -0.33 -8.29
CA GLY A 338 15.90 0.57 -7.74
C GLY A 338 17.15 -0.15 -7.24
N SER A 339 18.00 0.56 -6.49
CA SER A 339 19.21 -0.04 -5.89
C SER A 339 18.81 -1.06 -4.82
N PRO A 340 19.20 -2.34 -4.90
CA PRO A 340 18.68 -3.40 -4.02
C PRO A 340 19.33 -3.46 -2.62
N SER A 341 20.36 -2.64 -2.33
CA SER A 341 21.21 -2.79 -1.12
C SER A 341 20.48 -2.66 0.22
N CYS A 342 19.36 -1.94 0.25
CA CYS A 342 18.49 -1.75 1.42
C CYS A 342 17.06 -2.29 1.15
N PHE A 343 16.88 -3.02 0.05
CA PHE A 343 15.60 -3.59 -0.32
C PHE A 343 15.41 -4.96 0.32
N VAL A 344 14.23 -5.19 0.88
CA VAL A 344 13.81 -6.44 1.51
C VAL A 344 12.62 -6.99 0.71
N ALA A 345 12.91 -7.94 -0.18
CA ALA A 345 11.91 -8.67 -0.95
C ALA A 345 11.12 -9.64 -0.06
N TYR A 346 9.89 -9.97 -0.47
CA TYR A 346 9.00 -10.90 0.24
C TYR A 346 8.87 -10.58 1.74
N SER A 347 8.80 -9.29 2.08
CA SER A 347 8.81 -8.87 3.46
C SER A 347 7.53 -9.32 4.18
N THR A 348 7.69 -10.04 5.29
CA THR A 348 6.57 -10.43 6.16
C THR A 348 6.05 -9.27 7.01
N LEU A 349 6.69 -8.10 6.95
CA LEU A 349 6.33 -6.92 7.74
C LEU A 349 5.31 -6.01 7.06
N VAL A 350 5.36 -5.90 5.73
CA VAL A 350 4.63 -4.85 4.99
C VAL A 350 3.12 -5.11 4.94
N SER A 351 2.68 -6.36 4.75
CA SER A 351 1.24 -6.67 4.69
C SER A 351 0.54 -6.51 6.05
N PRO A 352 1.08 -6.99 7.19
CA PRO A 352 0.53 -6.67 8.51
C PRO A 352 0.53 -5.18 8.81
N ALA A 353 1.56 -4.44 8.37
CA ALA A 353 1.60 -2.98 8.55
C ALA A 353 0.49 -2.26 7.77
N VAL A 354 0.16 -2.69 6.55
CA VAL A 354 -0.96 -2.12 5.79
C VAL A 354 -2.30 -2.41 6.48
N PHE A 355 -2.48 -3.62 7.02
CA PHE A 355 -3.67 -3.95 7.80
C PHE A 355 -3.81 -3.05 9.05
N ASP A 356 -2.72 -2.84 9.79
CA ASP A 356 -2.71 -1.96 10.96
C ASP A 356 -2.91 -0.48 10.58
N MET A 357 -2.43 -0.06 9.40
CA MET A 357 -2.72 1.27 8.85
C MET A 357 -4.21 1.46 8.57
N GLU A 358 -4.88 0.48 7.96
CA GLU A 358 -6.32 0.55 7.72
C GLU A 358 -7.10 0.60 9.04
N ALA A 359 -6.70 -0.21 10.03
CA ALA A 359 -7.28 -0.19 11.36
C ALA A 359 -7.10 1.19 12.04
N ALA A 360 -5.89 1.78 11.95
CA ALA A 360 -5.60 3.11 12.46
C ALA A 360 -6.44 4.20 11.78
N TYR A 361 -6.64 4.10 10.46
CA TYR A 361 -7.51 5.01 9.71
C TYR A 361 -8.96 4.94 10.20
N VAL A 362 -9.49 3.73 10.38
CA VAL A 362 -10.86 3.51 10.86
C VAL A 362 -11.02 3.99 12.31
N ASP A 363 -10.04 3.71 13.18
CA ASP A 363 -10.00 4.21 14.55
C ASP A 363 -10.06 5.74 14.61
N ALA A 364 -9.14 6.41 13.89
CA ALA A 364 -9.09 7.86 13.84
C ALA A 364 -10.39 8.48 13.29
N ALA A 365 -10.95 7.91 12.22
CA ALA A 365 -12.19 8.37 11.60
C ALA A 365 -13.43 8.15 12.51
N GLY A 366 -13.39 7.11 13.34
CA GLY A 366 -14.46 6.69 14.24
C GLY A 366 -14.48 7.40 15.59
N ARG A 367 -13.44 8.15 15.95
CA ARG A 367 -13.38 8.85 17.26
C ARG A 367 -14.58 9.79 17.44
N THR A 368 -15.19 9.73 18.63
CA THR A 368 -16.26 10.64 19.07
C THR A 368 -16.00 11.26 20.44
N THR A 369 -14.95 10.81 21.12
CA THR A 369 -14.61 11.20 22.50
C THR A 369 -13.16 11.68 22.57
N PRO A 370 -12.87 12.86 23.15
CA PRO A 370 -13.83 13.87 23.61
C PRO A 370 -14.70 14.39 22.45
N ALA A 371 -15.84 15.02 22.76
CA ALA A 371 -16.72 15.55 21.73
C ALA A 371 -15.94 16.44 20.75
N PRO A 372 -16.06 16.23 19.43
CA PRO A 372 -15.24 16.94 18.46
C PRO A 372 -15.60 18.42 18.40
N THR A 373 -14.58 19.27 18.24
CA THR A 373 -14.79 20.64 17.73
C THR A 373 -15.09 20.56 16.24
N THR A 374 -16.29 20.96 15.82
CA THR A 374 -16.73 20.83 14.42
C THR A 374 -16.48 22.11 13.64
N GLU A 375 -16.08 21.94 12.37
CA GLU A 375 -15.98 23.01 11.37
C GLU A 375 -15.13 24.20 11.80
N LEU A 376 -14.08 23.98 12.59
CA LEU A 376 -13.17 25.04 13.04
C LEU A 376 -12.60 25.80 11.82
N GLY A 377 -12.71 27.13 11.85
CA GLY A 377 -12.26 27.98 10.74
C GLY A 377 -13.04 27.79 9.44
N ALA A 378 -14.19 27.10 9.46
CA ALA A 378 -14.94 26.71 8.26
C ALA A 378 -14.06 25.99 7.20
N GLY A 379 -13.09 25.20 7.68
CA GLY A 379 -12.13 24.47 6.85
C GLY A 379 -10.82 25.23 6.58
N ASP A 380 -10.75 26.55 6.75
CA ASP A 380 -9.49 27.28 6.70
C ASP A 380 -8.95 27.51 8.12
N ILE A 381 -7.91 26.76 8.50
CA ILE A 381 -7.30 26.85 9.83
C ILE A 381 -6.05 27.73 9.86
N SER A 382 -5.82 28.50 8.80
CA SER A 382 -4.66 29.37 8.66
C SER A 382 -4.55 30.40 9.77
N GLY A 383 -3.36 30.57 10.33
CA GLY A 383 -3.04 31.53 11.39
C GLY A 383 -3.63 31.16 12.76
N LEU A 384 -4.37 30.06 12.89
CA LEU A 384 -4.92 29.63 14.16
C LEU A 384 -3.84 29.06 15.08
N ASN A 385 -4.09 29.18 16.39
CA ASN A 385 -3.39 28.42 17.41
C ASN A 385 -4.36 27.38 18.01
N ILE A 386 -4.09 26.12 17.74
CA ILE A 386 -5.00 25.00 18.01
C ILE A 386 -4.50 24.22 19.23
N ALA A 387 -5.33 24.15 20.26
CA ALA A 387 -5.11 23.34 21.46
C ALA A 387 -5.31 21.84 21.16
N PRO A 388 -4.86 20.92 22.04
CA PRO A 388 -5.09 19.49 21.86
C PRO A 388 -6.57 19.15 21.83
N GLY A 389 -6.97 18.19 21.02
CA GLY A 389 -8.38 17.87 20.86
C GLY A 389 -8.72 16.99 19.65
N LEU A 390 -10.00 16.60 19.61
CA LEU A 390 -10.61 15.98 18.45
C LEU A 390 -11.32 17.06 17.63
N TYR A 391 -11.03 17.09 16.33
CA TYR A 391 -11.56 18.08 15.40
C TYR A 391 -12.18 17.38 14.21
N LYS A 392 -13.30 17.92 13.70
CA LYS A 392 -14.05 17.29 12.62
C LYS A 392 -14.55 18.30 11.59
N TRP A 393 -14.32 17.99 10.31
CA TRP A 393 -14.86 18.73 9.17
C TRP A 393 -15.57 17.79 8.21
N SER A 394 -16.77 18.18 7.80
CA SER A 394 -17.50 17.60 6.67
C SER A 394 -16.96 18.05 5.31
N SER A 395 -16.11 19.07 5.32
CA SER A 395 -15.44 19.66 4.14
C SER A 395 -13.92 19.38 4.15
N GLY A 396 -13.20 19.99 3.21
CA GLY A 396 -11.72 19.94 3.19
C GLY A 396 -11.10 20.95 4.14
N VAL A 397 -9.85 20.71 4.51
CA VAL A 397 -9.05 21.61 5.35
C VAL A 397 -7.94 22.27 4.54
N LEU A 398 -7.79 23.58 4.70
CA LEU A 398 -6.80 24.44 4.06
C LEU A 398 -5.84 25.02 5.10
N ILE A 399 -4.54 25.00 4.79
CA ILE A 399 -3.49 25.71 5.52
C ILE A 399 -2.72 26.55 4.50
N THR A 400 -2.88 27.87 4.58
CA THR A 400 -2.22 28.84 3.70
C THR A 400 -0.79 29.14 4.15
N GLY A 401 -0.11 30.07 3.45
CA GLY A 401 1.20 30.57 3.87
C GLY A 401 1.23 31.25 5.25
N ALA A 402 0.08 31.55 5.86
CA ALA A 402 0.02 31.99 7.25
C ALA A 402 0.34 30.87 8.26
N GLY A 403 0.39 29.61 7.80
CA GLY A 403 0.70 28.44 8.64
C GLY A 403 -0.42 28.12 9.64
N VAL A 404 -0.11 27.24 10.59
CA VAL A 404 -0.96 26.97 11.77
C VAL A 404 -0.05 26.57 12.93
N THR A 405 -0.43 26.89 14.16
CA THR A 405 0.31 26.49 15.36
C THR A 405 -0.51 25.48 16.15
N LEU A 406 0.10 24.38 16.57
CA LEU A 406 -0.45 23.41 17.51
C LEU A 406 0.27 23.59 18.85
N THR A 407 -0.42 24.05 19.88
CA THR A 407 0.18 24.33 21.20
C THR A 407 -0.33 23.34 22.24
N GLY A 408 0.59 22.59 22.85
CA GLY A 408 0.28 21.70 23.97
C GLY A 408 1.52 21.04 24.57
N GLY A 409 1.29 20.07 25.44
CA GLY A 409 2.28 19.27 26.12
C GLY A 409 2.81 18.10 25.30
N ALA A 410 3.84 17.44 25.83
CA ALA A 410 4.54 16.33 25.17
C ALA A 410 3.66 15.09 24.93
N ASN A 411 2.60 14.93 25.71
CA ASN A 411 1.70 13.78 25.64
C ASN A 411 0.29 14.13 25.16
N ASP A 412 0.07 15.39 24.84
CA ASP A 412 -1.19 15.90 24.31
C ASP A 412 -1.39 15.43 22.87
N VAL A 413 -2.65 15.24 22.47
CA VAL A 413 -3.01 14.60 21.21
C VAL A 413 -3.94 15.49 20.39
N TRP A 414 -3.69 15.52 19.09
CA TRP A 414 -4.56 16.13 18.09
C TRP A 414 -5.02 15.04 17.12
N ILE A 415 -6.33 14.92 16.92
CA ILE A 415 -6.91 14.10 15.85
C ILE A 415 -7.78 15.00 14.99
N PHE A 416 -7.40 15.14 13.72
CA PHE A 416 -8.12 15.89 12.71
C PHE A 416 -8.86 14.92 11.78
N GLN A 417 -10.19 14.89 11.85
CA GLN A 417 -11.06 14.11 10.97
C GLN A 417 -11.54 14.98 9.81
N ILE A 418 -11.07 14.71 8.60
CA ILE A 418 -11.31 15.55 7.42
C ILE A 418 -12.04 14.73 6.36
N SER A 419 -13.32 15.04 6.12
CA SER A 419 -14.11 14.36 5.09
C SER A 419 -13.71 14.76 3.66
N GLY A 420 -13.18 15.96 3.47
CA GLY A 420 -12.65 16.45 2.19
C GLY A 420 -11.13 16.29 2.06
N ASN A 421 -10.54 17.08 1.16
CA ASN A 421 -9.09 17.11 0.95
C ASN A 421 -8.38 17.86 2.07
N LEU A 422 -7.14 17.48 2.38
CA LEU A 422 -6.22 18.31 3.15
C LEU A 422 -5.28 19.03 2.18
N THR A 423 -5.26 20.36 2.22
CA THR A 423 -4.38 21.18 1.38
C THR A 423 -3.49 22.05 2.24
N VAL A 424 -2.19 21.74 2.27
CA VAL A 424 -1.15 22.57 2.86
C VAL A 424 -0.46 23.30 1.73
N MET A 425 -0.68 24.60 1.61
CA MET A 425 -0.16 25.38 0.48
C MET A 425 1.37 25.52 0.53
N SER A 426 1.95 25.96 -0.60
CA SER A 426 3.39 26.18 -0.71
C SER A 426 3.92 27.11 0.38
N ASN A 427 5.05 26.74 0.97
CA ASN A 427 5.72 27.41 2.08
C ASN A 427 4.88 27.55 3.38
N ALA A 428 3.72 26.91 3.48
CA ALA A 428 2.99 26.85 4.75
C ALA A 428 3.77 26.04 5.79
N ILE A 429 3.69 26.48 7.06
CA ILE A 429 4.40 25.84 8.17
C ILE A 429 3.37 25.41 9.22
N ILE A 430 3.39 24.13 9.59
CA ILE A 430 2.72 23.61 10.78
C ILE A 430 3.72 23.70 11.93
N THR A 431 3.46 24.58 12.89
CA THR A 431 4.35 24.83 14.04
C THR A 431 3.87 24.04 15.23
N LEU A 432 4.76 23.28 15.88
CA LEU A 432 4.49 22.70 17.20
C LEU A 432 5.05 23.65 18.26
N ALA A 433 4.22 24.05 19.22
CA ALA A 433 4.59 24.95 20.32
C ALA A 433 4.36 24.29 21.68
N GLY A 434 5.04 24.80 22.71
CA GLY A 434 5.13 24.14 24.01
C GLY A 434 6.10 22.95 23.94
N THR A 435 5.63 21.77 24.32
CA THR A 435 6.39 20.51 24.18
C THR A 435 5.70 19.50 23.26
N ALA A 436 4.69 19.95 22.48
CA ALA A 436 3.95 19.14 21.52
C ALA A 436 4.88 18.37 20.55
N GLN A 437 4.51 17.12 20.26
CA GLN A 437 5.32 16.20 19.44
C GLN A 437 4.54 15.75 18.20
N ALA A 438 5.23 15.64 17.06
CA ALA A 438 4.61 15.23 15.80
C ALA A 438 3.99 13.81 15.88
N LYS A 439 4.54 12.92 16.71
CA LYS A 439 4.00 11.57 16.94
C LYS A 439 2.58 11.54 17.52
N ASN A 440 2.10 12.65 18.09
CA ASN A 440 0.77 12.76 18.69
C ASN A 440 -0.22 13.59 17.83
N VAL A 441 0.15 13.93 16.59
CA VAL A 441 -0.70 14.70 15.68
C VAL A 441 -1.15 13.80 14.55
N PHE A 442 -2.44 13.49 14.47
CA PHE A 442 -3.03 12.57 13.49
C PHE A 442 -3.96 13.32 12.54
N TRP A 443 -3.73 13.15 11.24
CA TRP A 443 -4.50 13.73 10.16
C TRP A 443 -5.20 12.60 9.40
N GLN A 444 -6.47 12.34 9.74
CA GLN A 444 -7.30 11.39 9.01
C GLN A 444 -8.00 12.13 7.87
N VAL A 445 -7.69 11.75 6.62
CA VAL A 445 -8.16 12.45 5.42
C VAL A 445 -8.91 11.49 4.50
N ALA A 446 -10.22 11.71 4.34
CA ALA A 446 -11.09 10.90 3.49
C ALA A 446 -11.22 11.42 2.05
N GLY A 447 -10.84 12.68 1.81
CA GLY A 447 -10.87 13.29 0.48
C GLY A 447 -9.98 12.58 -0.53
N ALA A 448 -10.14 12.98 -1.79
CA ALA A 448 -9.38 12.43 -2.91
C ALA A 448 -7.87 12.64 -2.75
N ASN A 449 -7.44 13.75 -2.14
CA ASN A 449 -6.03 14.10 -2.01
C ASN A 449 -5.68 14.70 -0.64
N THR A 450 -4.53 14.31 -0.11
CA THR A 450 -3.72 15.15 0.79
C THR A 450 -2.60 15.79 -0.02
N THR A 451 -2.55 17.12 -0.09
CA THR A 451 -1.51 17.86 -0.82
C THR A 451 -0.65 18.65 0.14
N ILE A 452 0.65 18.36 0.15
CA ILE A 452 1.67 19.11 0.87
C ILE A 452 2.48 19.90 -0.16
N GLY A 453 2.23 21.21 -0.23
CA GLY A 453 2.72 22.11 -1.26
C GLY A 453 4.23 22.35 -1.22
N THR A 454 4.76 22.95 -2.29
CA THR A 454 6.19 23.20 -2.48
C THR A 454 6.80 23.93 -1.28
N GLY A 455 7.89 23.39 -0.73
CA GLY A 455 8.59 23.99 0.41
C GLY A 455 7.80 24.05 1.73
N ALA A 456 6.62 23.42 1.82
CA ALA A 456 5.86 23.38 3.06
C ALA A 456 6.59 22.55 4.15
N GLN A 457 6.32 22.86 5.41
CA GLN A 457 6.84 22.12 6.56
C GLN A 457 5.67 21.48 7.32
N PHE A 458 5.51 20.18 7.13
CA PHE A 458 4.41 19.40 7.70
C PHE A 458 4.83 18.69 8.98
N LYS A 459 3.91 18.64 9.96
CA LYS A 459 4.07 17.95 11.24
C LYS A 459 2.90 16.99 11.47
N GLY A 460 3.21 15.73 11.73
CA GLY A 460 2.22 14.72 12.13
C GLY A 460 2.10 13.52 11.19
N ILE A 461 1.20 12.62 11.56
CA ILE A 461 0.93 11.35 10.89
C ILE A 461 -0.28 11.54 9.99
N VAL A 462 -0.11 11.33 8.69
CA VAL A 462 -1.22 11.33 7.72
C VAL A 462 -1.74 9.91 7.57
N LEU A 463 -3.04 9.74 7.81
CA LEU A 463 -3.83 8.55 7.52
C LEU A 463 -4.76 8.90 6.34
N GLY A 464 -4.27 8.69 5.13
CA GLY A 464 -4.95 9.07 3.89
C GLY A 464 -5.75 7.94 3.27
N ALA A 465 -7.02 8.17 2.96
CA ALA A 465 -7.85 7.22 2.20
C ALA A 465 -7.44 7.10 0.72
N ASN A 466 -6.76 8.12 0.21
CA ASN A 466 -6.39 8.25 -1.20
C ASN A 466 -4.97 8.84 -1.31
N LEU A 467 -4.66 9.50 -2.42
CA LEU A 467 -3.33 10.02 -2.73
C LEU A 467 -2.79 10.96 -1.63
N ILE A 468 -1.54 10.75 -1.24
CA ILE A 468 -0.73 11.72 -0.51
C ILE A 468 0.34 12.26 -1.46
N ALA A 469 0.23 13.54 -1.80
CA ALA A 469 1.13 14.22 -2.72
C ALA A 469 2.03 15.22 -2.01
N VAL A 470 3.33 14.95 -2.00
CA VAL A 470 4.35 15.80 -1.39
C VAL A 470 5.13 16.51 -2.50
N GLN A 471 4.86 17.80 -2.67
CA GLN A 471 5.38 18.61 -3.76
C GLN A 471 6.83 19.03 -3.50
N THR A 472 7.47 19.56 -4.55
CA THR A 472 8.91 19.85 -4.60
C THR A 472 9.45 20.49 -3.31
N GLY A 473 10.45 19.88 -2.69
CA GLY A 473 11.21 20.47 -1.59
C GLY A 473 10.46 20.61 -0.26
N ALA A 474 9.24 20.11 -0.15
CA ALA A 474 8.53 20.07 1.14
C ALA A 474 9.24 19.11 2.12
N SER A 475 9.04 19.37 3.41
CA SER A 475 9.56 18.54 4.50
C SER A 475 8.44 18.02 5.40
N VAL A 476 8.57 16.78 5.83
CA VAL A 476 7.62 16.08 6.71
C VAL A 476 8.39 15.54 7.91
N ASP A 477 7.95 15.91 9.10
CA ASP A 477 8.33 15.25 10.35
C ASP A 477 7.09 14.56 10.88
N GLY A 478 7.02 13.25 10.66
CA GLY A 478 5.75 12.54 10.62
C GLY A 478 5.79 11.22 9.86
N ARG A 479 4.61 10.75 9.45
CA ARG A 479 4.42 9.55 8.64
C ARG A 479 3.41 9.80 7.54
N LEU A 480 3.59 9.14 6.40
CA LEU A 480 2.69 9.20 5.26
C LEU A 480 2.11 7.80 5.02
N LEU A 481 0.91 7.55 5.55
CA LEU A 481 0.25 6.25 5.51
C LEU A 481 -0.98 6.36 4.59
N SER A 482 -0.91 5.75 3.41
CA SER A 482 -1.87 5.93 2.31
C SER A 482 -2.52 4.61 1.90
N LYS A 483 -3.86 4.59 1.80
CA LYS A 483 -4.60 3.50 1.16
C LYS A 483 -4.53 3.52 -0.38
N LYS A 484 -3.78 4.46 -0.95
CA LYS A 484 -3.46 4.54 -2.38
C LYS A 484 -1.96 4.79 -2.54
N GLU A 485 -1.60 5.80 -3.32
CA GLU A 485 -0.22 6.13 -3.66
C GLU A 485 0.33 7.22 -2.73
N VAL A 486 1.65 7.25 -2.59
CA VAL A 486 2.40 8.39 -2.06
C VAL A 486 3.35 8.89 -3.14
N THR A 487 3.27 10.19 -3.49
CA THR A 487 4.15 10.81 -4.49
C THR A 487 5.10 11.80 -3.82
N LEU A 488 6.38 11.75 -4.17
CA LEU A 488 7.45 12.58 -3.63
C LEU A 488 8.14 13.39 -4.73
N GLN A 489 8.64 14.57 -4.38
CA GLN A 489 9.46 15.43 -5.22
C GLN A 489 10.55 16.10 -4.36
N LYS A 490 11.77 15.56 -4.37
CA LYS A 490 12.93 16.16 -3.68
C LYS A 490 12.66 16.51 -2.22
N ASN A 491 12.01 15.60 -1.49
CA ASN A 491 11.50 15.88 -0.15
C ASN A 491 12.44 15.44 0.95
N ARG A 492 12.29 16.04 2.13
CA ARG A 492 12.86 15.50 3.37
C ARG A 492 11.75 14.88 4.22
N ILE A 493 11.77 13.56 4.39
CA ILE A 493 10.77 12.82 5.16
C ILE A 493 11.47 12.18 6.37
N THR A 494 11.03 12.50 7.57
CA THR A 494 11.67 12.03 8.80
C THR A 494 10.63 11.41 9.73
N GLN A 495 10.86 10.16 10.11
CA GLN A 495 10.07 9.46 11.11
C GLN A 495 10.19 10.19 12.46
N PRO A 496 9.07 10.45 13.17
CA PRO A 496 9.12 11.12 14.46
C PRO A 496 9.78 10.21 15.49
N ALA A 497 10.52 10.81 16.43
CA ALA A 497 11.11 10.10 17.56
C ALA A 497 10.01 9.47 18.44
N LEU A 498 10.28 8.27 18.98
CA LEU A 498 9.33 7.53 19.81
C LEU A 498 9.09 8.13 21.18
#